data_AF-A0A6V7I1T6-F1
#
_entry.id   AF-A0A6V7I1T6-F1
#
_cell.length_a   1.000
_cell.length_b   1.000
_cell.length_c   1.000
_cell.angle_alpha   90.00
_cell.angle_beta   90.00
_cell.angle_gamma   90.00
#
_symmetry.space_group_name_H-M   'P 1'
#
loop_
_entity.id
_entity.type
_entity.pdbx_description
1 polymer ?
#
loop_
_entity_poly.entity_id
_entity_poly.type
_entity_poly.pdbx_seq_one_letter_code
_entity_poly.pdbx_strand_id
1 'polypeptide(L)' 'VPGKRNVIYYNCCPEPYIDITFVVIIRRRTLYYFFNLIVPCVLIASMAVLGFTLPPDSGEKLSL' A
#
# COMPACT_ATOMS: atom_id res chain seq x y z
N VAL A 1 -0.61 2.99 24.11
CA VAL A 1 -1.93 2.96 23.43
C VAL A 1 -2.87 3.89 24.17
N PRO A 2 -3.40 4.96 23.56
CA PRO A 2 -4.36 5.83 24.24
C PRO A 2 -5.68 5.06 24.40
N GLY A 3 -5.91 4.50 25.59
CA GLY A 3 -7.20 3.89 25.96
C GLY A 3 -8.10 4.98 26.52
N LYS A 4 -9.20 5.29 25.82
CA LYS A 4 -10.22 6.21 26.35
C LYS A 4 -11.21 5.37 27.14
N ARG A 5 -11.32 5.64 28.45
CA ARG A 5 -12.38 5.09 29.29
C ARG A 5 -13.67 5.85 29.00
N ASN A 6 -14.70 5.15 28.56
CA ASN A 6 -16.05 5.71 28.46
C ASN A 6 -16.95 5.02 29.49
N VAL A 7 -17.96 5.76 29.94
CA VAL A 7 -19.02 5.27 30.83
C VAL A 7 -20.33 5.62 30.15
N ILE A 8 -21.05 4.60 29.68
CA ILE A 8 -22.24 4.74 28.83
C ILE A 8 -23.45 4.21 29.59
N TYR A 9 -24.54 4.97 29.58
CA TYR A 9 -25.85 4.53 30.03
C TYR A 9 -26.65 4.11 28.80
N TYR A 10 -27.09 2.85 28.76
CA TYR A 10 -27.90 2.33 27.67
C TYR A 10 -29.39 2.49 28.00
N ASN A 11 -30.22 2.72 26.98
CA ASN A 11 -31.67 2.87 27.17
C ASN A 11 -32.35 1.62 27.76
N CYS A 12 -31.66 0.48 27.79
CA CYS A 12 -32.19 -0.76 28.34
C CYS A 12 -32.09 -0.87 29.87
N CYS A 13 -31.13 -0.19 30.51
CA CYS A 13 -30.85 -0.36 31.94
C CYS A 13 -30.35 0.95 32.60
N PRO A 14 -30.73 1.24 33.86
CA PRO A 14 -30.26 2.42 34.58
C PRO A 14 -28.81 2.32 35.07
N GLU A 15 -28.17 1.15 34.98
CA GLU A 15 -26.78 0.97 35.41
C GLU A 15 -25.75 1.45 34.37
N PRO A 16 -24.66 2.12 34.80
CA PRO A 16 -23.58 2.53 33.90
C PRO A 16 -22.68 1.36 33.49
N TYR A 17 -22.45 1.22 32.19
CA TYR A 17 -21.48 0.27 31.65
C TYR A 17 -20.18 0.97 31.27
N ILE A 18 -19.04 0.35 31.60
CA ILE A 18 -17.71 0.92 31.38
C ILE A 18 -17.05 0.17 30.23
N ASP A 19 -16.66 0.90 29.18
CA ASP A 19 -15.88 0.39 28.06
C ASP A 19 -14.51 1.07 27.96
N ILE A 20 -13.54 0.33 27.43
CA ILE A 20 -12.20 0.84 27.13
C ILE A 20 -12.03 0.74 25.63
N THR A 21 -12.09 1.89 24.95
CA THR A 21 -11.89 1.95 23.51
C THR A 21 -10.42 2.20 23.21
N PHE A 22 -9.78 1.28 22.50
CA PHE A 22 -8.41 1.42 22.00
C PHE A 22 -8.42 1.81 20.53
N VAL A 23 -7.77 2.93 20.19
CA VAL A 23 -7.63 3.36 18.80
C VAL A 23 -6.29 2.85 18.26
N VAL A 24 -6.34 1.94 17.28
CA VAL A 24 -5.15 1.45 16.57
C VAL A 24 -5.01 2.25 15.26
N ILE A 25 -4.04 3.18 15.24
CA ILE A 25 -3.73 3.95 14.03
C ILE A 25 -2.75 3.13 13.18
N ILE A 26 -3.26 2.46 12.15
CA ILE A 26 -2.44 1.70 11.19
C ILE A 26 -2.06 2.63 10.03
N ARG A 27 -0.77 2.98 9.92
CA ARG A 27 -0.25 3.72 8.76
C ARG A 27 0.39 2.75 7.77
N ARG A 28 -0.15 2.68 6.54
CA ARG A 28 0.50 1.95 5.44
C ARG A 28 1.85 2.60 5.11
N ARG A 29 2.94 1.85 5.24
CA ARG A 29 4.25 2.23 4.68
C ARG A 29 4.30 1.79 3.22
N THR A 30 3.74 2.61 2.32
CA THR A 30 3.67 2.35 0.88
C THR A 30 5.02 2.40 0.16
N LEU A 31 6.05 2.98 0.77
CA LEU A 31 7.36 3.18 0.14
C LEU A 31 8.01 1.85 -0.30
N TYR A 32 7.95 0.80 0.52
CA TYR A 32 8.57 -0.49 0.18
C TYR A 32 7.90 -1.16 -1.02
N TYR A 33 6.57 -1.15 -1.07
CA TYR A 33 5.81 -1.68 -2.21
C TYR A 33 5.96 -0.82 -3.47
N PHE A 34 6.05 0.50 -3.30
CA PHE A 34 6.25 1.44 -4.40
C PHE A 34 7.59 1.21 -5.09
N PHE A 35 8.69 1.10 -4.33
CA PHE A 35 10.01 0.80 -4.92
C PHE A 35 10.05 -0.57 -5.59
N ASN A 36 9.53 -1.62 -4.95
CA ASN A 36 9.54 -2.96 -5.53
C ASN A 36 8.64 -3.13 -6.77
N LEU A 37 7.57 -2.33 -6.94
CA LEU A 37 6.74 -2.37 -8.16
C LEU A 37 7.19 -1.37 -9.25
N ILE A 38 7.74 -0.22 -8.90
CA ILE A 38 8.10 0.81 -9.88
C ILE A 38 9.45 0.56 -10.51
N VAL A 39 10.42 0.03 -9.76
CA VAL A 39 11.72 -0.35 -10.33
C VAL A 39 11.57 -1.32 -11.51
N PRO A 40 10.85 -2.46 -11.40
CA PRO A 40 10.66 -3.34 -12.55
C PRO A 40 9.85 -2.67 -13.67
N CYS A 41 8.87 -1.83 -13.34
CA CYS A 41 8.05 -1.15 -14.36
C CYS A 41 8.88 -0.15 -15.19
N VAL A 42 9.74 0.64 -14.54
CA VAL A 42 10.62 1.62 -15.21
C VAL A 42 11.70 0.90 -16.04
N LEU A 43 12.23 -0.22 -15.55
CA LEU A 43 13.19 -1.04 -16.31
C LEU A 43 12.56 -1.63 -17.58
N ILE A 44 11.34 -2.17 -17.49
CA ILE A 44 10.64 -2.71 -18.66
C ILE A 44 10.32 -1.59 -19.66
N ALA A 45 9.85 -0.44 -19.18
CA ALA A 45 9.54 0.70 -20.03
C ALA A 45 10.79 1.26 -20.74
N SER A 46 11.94 1.33 -20.05
CA SER A 46 13.19 1.79 -20.65
C SER A 46 13.72 0.78 -21.68
N MET A 47 13.65 -0.52 -21.40
CA MET A 47 14.01 -1.57 -22.37
C MET A 47 13.12 -1.52 -23.62
N ALA A 48 11.82 -1.28 -23.46
CA ALA A 48 10.90 -1.14 -24.58
C ALA A 48 11.26 0.07 -25.45
N VAL A 49 11.48 1.25 -24.84
CA VAL A 49 11.87 2.47 -25.59
C VAL A 49 13.20 2.27 -26.30
N LEU A 50 14.21 1.71 -25.62
CA LEU A 50 15.51 1.41 -26.21
C LEU A 50 15.40 0.48 -27.42
N GLY A 51 14.54 -0.55 -27.34
CA GLY A 51 14.24 -1.47 -28.44
C GLY A 51 13.52 -0.82 -29.64
N PHE A 52 12.82 0.30 -29.44
CA PHE A 52 12.24 1.10 -30.54
C PHE A 52 13.22 2.12 -31.13
N THR A 53 14.18 2.61 -30.34
CA THR A 53 15.20 3.57 -30.81
C THR A 53 16.45 2.93 -31.44
N LEU A 54 16.74 1.65 -31.17
CA LEU A 54 17.82 0.94 -31.86
C LEU A 54 17.33 0.43 -33.24
N PRO A 55 18.02 0.75 -34.36
CA PRO A 55 17.60 0.35 -35.68
C PRO A 55 17.61 -1.18 -35.83
N PRO A 56 16.67 -1.77 -36.61
CA PRO A 56 16.35 -3.19 -36.63
C PRO A 56 17.32 -4.05 -37.47
N ASP A 57 18.62 -3.79 -37.39
CA ASP A 57 19.66 -4.53 -38.15
C ASP A 57 20.49 -5.49 -37.28
N SER A 58 20.24 -5.54 -35.96
CA SER A 58 20.74 -6.61 -35.09
C SER A 58 19.56 -7.41 -34.58
N GLY A 59 19.44 -8.64 -35.10
CA GLY A 59 18.31 -9.56 -34.94
C GLY A 59 18.10 -10.08 -33.52
N GLU A 60 17.76 -9.19 -32.59
CA GLU A 60 17.40 -9.54 -31.21
C GLU A 60 15.92 -9.24 -30.91
N LYS A 61 15.12 -8.99 -31.96
CA LYS A 61 13.64 -8.86 -31.87
C LYS A 61 12.92 -10.19 -31.59
N LEU A 62 13.63 -11.26 -31.22
CA LEU A 62 13.07 -12.57 -30.86
C LEU A 62 13.61 -13.01 -29.49
N SER A 63 12.99 -12.54 -28.40
CA SER A 63 12.74 -13.37 -27.21
C SER A 63 11.87 -12.58 -26.21
N LEU A 64 10.61 -12.37 -26.59
CA LEU A 64 9.52 -12.43 -25.61
C LEU A 64 8.55 -13.51 -26.08
#